data_AF-A0A6H1LD08-F1
#
_entry.id   AF-A0A6H1LD08-F1
#
_cell.length_a   1.000
_cell.length_b   1.000
_cell.length_c   1.000
_cell.angle_alpha   90.00
_cell.angle_beta   90.00
_cell.angle_gamma   90.00
#
_symmetry.space_group_name_H-M   'P 1'
#
loop_
_entity.id
_entity.type
_entity.pdbx_description
1 polymer ?
#
loop_
_entity_poly.entity_id
_entity_poly.type
_entity_poly.pdbx_seq_one_letter_code
_entity_poly.pdbx_strand_id
1 'polypeptide(L)'
;MHRSSDVPVQPHAVTVAEVIPGDLVALSEQDVAKNTWYVVMHTLPETPHTIRLTLRPPLGGIDHDEVFERGHQVTTASRRMDIGAIPEITSTDLDPVEFRDGDRITSLRAVDPRAVEESYTRRWGHWHRDLDRRAEAPVPDEELRDLAEQASQSGHVVRHHPRPRRAAEAYAPRRVVVTGLGAVTPLGVGVEELWRGLVEGRCGISELEGEEFAELPVRIAGSVPVDPVGLLPRPQARRMNRSAQFAVLAAREAWQDAGLDPAGTTESGLAPERVGVSVGAILGDASVLVGGDRKLRDKGPRAVSPLTTPMTVPSQAASQVSLVLHITGEARTVTSACASGTEAIGQAIDRIRYGRVDVALAGGAEAVVTPAIMASFAAMRALSTHELGSTSPSRPFASDRDGFVNGEGAGFLLLEAEEHARARGARIYCEAAGWGLSADAHHMAAPDPSGSGVALALRRAVHDAGAHVVDVVHVNAHATATVDGDLAEASALRAVLGGSVPVTALKGHLGHLQGAAGGVEAVATVLTLHHGLIPPTIGCDDQDDAIDLDVVTKNPRRLPALGDLALSNSFGFGGHNAVLALRRTG
;
A
#
# COMPACT_ATOMS: atom_id res chain seq x y z
N MET A 1 2.19 11.10 18.58
CA MET A 1 3.24 11.76 19.39
C MET A 1 4.23 12.40 18.42
N HIS A 2 4.09 13.71 18.17
CA HIS A 2 5.04 14.45 17.33
C HIS A 2 6.40 14.55 18.04
N ARG A 3 7.49 14.20 17.35
CA ARG A 3 8.84 14.64 17.70
C ARG A 3 8.99 16.11 17.31
N SER A 4 9.06 16.98 18.32
CA SER A 4 9.68 18.30 18.24
C SER A 4 9.77 18.87 19.65
N SER A 5 10.93 18.74 20.30
CA SER A 5 11.32 19.62 21.40
C SER A 5 12.84 19.76 21.39
N ASP A 6 13.37 20.48 20.40
CA ASP A 6 14.72 21.05 20.41
C ASP A 6 14.81 22.23 21.39
N VAL A 7 14.30 22.06 22.61
CA VAL A 7 14.63 22.93 23.72
C VAL A 7 15.80 22.25 24.44
N PRO A 8 16.99 22.87 24.52
CA PRO A 8 18.12 22.27 25.19
C PRO A 8 17.72 21.95 26.63
N VAL A 9 17.81 20.67 27.00
CA VAL A 9 17.85 20.29 28.41
C VAL A 9 19.10 20.97 28.98
N GLN A 10 18.94 21.90 29.92
CA GLN A 10 20.07 22.41 30.70
C GLN A 10 20.10 21.64 32.01
N PRO A 11 20.77 20.47 32.04
CA PRO A 11 20.90 19.72 33.26
C PRO A 11 21.65 20.54 34.31
N HIS A 12 21.13 20.56 35.53
CA HIS A 12 21.78 21.21 36.67
C HIS A 12 21.63 20.34 37.91
N ALA A 13 22.61 20.45 38.81
CA ALA A 13 22.61 19.71 40.06
C ALA A 13 21.65 20.34 41.06
N VAL A 14 20.91 19.50 41.77
CA VAL A 14 20.05 19.85 42.91
C VAL A 14 20.24 18.83 44.02
N THR A 15 19.83 19.17 45.24
CA THR A 15 19.72 18.19 46.32
C THR A 15 18.47 17.32 46.14
N VAL A 16 18.51 16.07 46.62
CA VAL A 16 17.31 15.19 46.63
C VAL A 16 16.15 15.83 47.40
N ALA A 17 16.42 16.68 48.38
CA ALA A 17 15.38 17.42 49.12
C ALA A 17 14.61 18.44 48.27
N GLU A 18 15.14 18.85 47.13
CA GLU A 18 14.51 19.81 46.20
C GLU A 18 13.70 19.13 45.10
N VAL A 19 13.90 17.83 44.89
CA VAL A 19 13.23 17.05 43.86
C VAL A 19 11.76 16.85 44.22
N ILE A 20 10.89 16.97 43.23
CA ILE A 20 9.45 16.84 43.37
C ILE A 20 8.86 15.90 42.31
N PRO A 21 7.67 15.32 42.55
CA PRO A 21 7.03 14.44 41.58
C PRO A 21 6.94 15.07 40.18
N GLY A 22 7.29 14.32 39.14
CA GLY A 22 7.34 14.74 37.74
C GLY A 22 8.73 15.19 37.28
N ASP A 23 9.68 15.43 38.19
CA ASP A 23 11.04 15.81 37.77
C ASP A 23 11.72 14.64 37.06
N LEU A 24 12.36 14.94 35.92
CA LEU A 24 13.20 13.99 35.20
C LEU A 24 14.63 14.13 35.73
N VAL A 25 15.13 13.10 36.41
CA VAL A 25 16.40 13.11 37.15
C VAL A 25 17.33 12.00 36.69
N ALA A 26 18.63 12.30 36.74
CA ALA A 26 19.71 11.33 36.72
C ALA A 26 20.32 11.30 38.13
N LEU A 27 20.46 10.10 38.68
CA LEU A 27 20.79 9.91 40.10
C LEU A 27 22.29 10.11 40.38
N SER A 28 23.12 10.08 39.34
CA SER A 28 24.56 10.30 39.40
C SER A 28 25.10 10.96 38.13
N GLU A 29 26.33 11.46 38.16
CA GLU A 29 27.02 11.92 36.95
C GLU A 29 27.22 10.80 35.92
N GLN A 30 27.35 9.55 36.38
CA GLN A 30 27.48 8.40 35.50
C GLN A 30 26.18 8.12 34.74
N ASP A 31 25.03 8.36 35.36
CA ASP A 31 23.72 8.23 34.72
C ASP A 31 23.53 9.27 33.62
N VAL A 32 23.97 10.51 33.86
CA VAL A 32 24.00 11.56 32.83
C VAL A 32 24.84 11.11 31.62
N ALA A 33 26.03 10.58 31.86
CA ALA A 33 26.92 10.10 30.78
C ALA A 33 26.32 8.93 29.98
N LYS A 34 25.54 8.07 30.63
CA LYS A 34 24.87 6.90 30.02
C LYS A 34 23.46 7.21 29.48
N ASN A 35 23.03 8.47 29.56
CA ASN A 35 21.68 8.94 29.24
C ASN A 35 20.58 8.15 29.98
N THR A 36 20.86 7.77 31.23
CA THR A 36 19.93 7.09 32.13
C THR A 36 19.14 8.14 32.89
N TRP A 37 17.83 8.21 32.64
CA TRP A 37 16.94 9.16 33.28
C TRP A 37 15.74 8.46 33.91
N TYR A 38 15.24 9.04 35.00
CA TYR A 38 14.07 8.58 35.72
C TYR A 38 13.14 9.74 36.01
N VAL A 39 11.84 9.47 36.01
CA VAL A 39 10.83 10.41 36.48
C VAL A 39 10.53 10.09 37.93
N VAL A 40 10.55 11.13 38.76
CA VAL A 40 10.18 11.00 40.16
C VAL A 40 8.66 10.88 40.25
N MET A 41 8.17 9.74 40.72
CA MET A 41 6.73 9.48 40.87
C MET A 41 6.22 9.99 42.21
N HIS A 42 6.98 9.70 43.28
CA HIS A 42 6.66 10.11 44.64
C HIS A 42 7.93 10.45 45.42
N THR A 43 7.76 11.35 46.39
CA THR A 43 8.81 11.78 47.32
C THR A 43 8.28 11.61 48.74
N LEU A 44 8.88 10.72 49.53
CA LEU A 44 8.41 10.37 50.88
C LEU A 44 9.53 10.57 51.90
N PRO A 45 9.37 11.47 52.89
CA PRO A 45 10.31 11.56 54.01
C PRO A 45 10.31 10.25 54.82
N GLU A 46 11.45 9.56 54.88
CA GLU A 46 11.62 8.34 55.70
C GLU A 46 12.07 8.69 57.12
N THR A 47 13.04 9.59 57.23
CA THR A 47 13.57 10.09 58.51
C THR A 47 13.84 11.60 58.42
N PRO A 48 14.23 12.27 59.52
CA PRO A 48 14.71 13.64 59.45
C PRO A 48 15.89 13.85 58.48
N HIS A 49 16.65 12.81 58.15
CA HIS A 49 17.87 12.89 57.34
C HIS A 49 17.75 12.23 55.96
N THR A 50 16.71 11.44 55.71
CA THR A 50 16.56 10.67 54.47
C THR A 50 15.20 10.87 53.79
N ILE A 51 15.19 10.75 52.46
CA ILE A 51 13.99 10.79 51.61
C ILE A 51 14.01 9.54 50.73
N ARG A 52 12.86 8.86 50.64
CA ARG A 52 12.60 7.84 49.63
C ARG A 52 12.04 8.50 48.37
N LEU A 53 12.69 8.26 47.24
CA LEU A 53 12.17 8.57 45.92
C LEU A 53 11.59 7.30 45.32
N THR A 54 10.36 7.38 44.81
CA THR A 54 9.81 6.37 43.89
C THR A 54 10.11 6.82 42.48
N LEU A 55 10.82 6.02 41.71
CA LEU A 55 11.40 6.38 40.42
C LEU A 55 10.85 5.48 39.30
N ARG A 56 10.43 6.08 38.18
CA ARG A 56 9.94 5.38 36.98
C ARG A 56 10.76 5.74 35.74
N PRO A 57 11.10 4.78 34.86
CA PRO A 57 11.69 5.11 33.57
C PRO A 57 10.76 6.00 32.70
N PRO A 58 11.30 6.97 31.94
CA PRO A 58 10.51 7.93 31.15
C PRO A 58 9.72 7.30 30.00
N LEU A 59 10.13 6.13 29.50
CA LEU A 59 9.42 5.39 28.45
C LEU A 59 8.42 4.36 28.99
N GLY A 60 8.21 4.34 30.30
CA GLY A 60 7.43 3.34 31.02
C GLY A 60 8.29 2.17 31.50
N GLY A 61 7.92 1.60 32.65
CA GLY A 61 8.74 0.59 33.32
C GLY A 61 8.19 0.26 34.71
N ILE A 62 8.98 -0.49 35.49
CA ILE A 62 8.67 -0.82 36.88
C ILE A 62 9.16 0.30 37.79
N ASP A 63 8.33 0.67 38.76
CA ASP A 63 8.74 1.59 39.81
C ASP A 63 9.75 0.92 40.74
N HIS A 64 10.77 1.67 41.13
CA HIS A 64 11.64 1.25 42.21
C HIS A 64 11.83 2.40 43.18
N ASP A 65 11.99 2.03 44.44
CA ASP A 65 12.24 2.96 45.52
C ASP A 65 13.72 3.01 45.83
N GLU A 66 14.25 4.22 45.98
CA GLU A 66 15.60 4.43 46.45
C GLU A 66 15.61 5.47 47.57
N VAL A 67 16.42 5.22 48.61
CA VAL A 67 16.50 6.07 49.79
C VAL A 67 17.81 6.83 49.75
N PHE A 68 17.71 8.15 49.78
CA PHE A 68 18.86 9.04 49.74
C PHE A 68 18.94 9.89 51.02
N GLU A 69 20.15 10.31 51.36
CA GLU A 69 20.34 11.43 52.27
C GLU A 69 19.80 12.73 51.64
N ARG A 70 19.19 13.59 52.44
CA ARG A 70 18.59 14.85 51.94
C ARG A 70 19.56 15.74 51.15
N GLY A 71 20.84 15.72 51.51
CA GLY A 71 21.89 16.51 50.86
C GLY A 71 22.52 15.86 49.63
N HIS A 72 22.12 14.62 49.29
CA HIS A 72 22.64 13.92 48.11
C HIS A 72 22.35 14.73 46.84
N GLN A 73 23.33 14.82 45.95
CA GLN A 73 23.21 15.59 44.71
C GLN A 73 22.70 14.70 43.59
N VAL A 74 21.67 15.17 42.88
CA VAL A 74 21.16 14.55 41.65
C VAL A 74 21.10 15.60 40.54
N THR A 75 21.08 15.15 39.29
CA THR A 75 20.97 16.07 38.15
C THR A 75 19.53 16.08 37.64
N THR A 76 18.89 17.25 37.57
CA THR A 76 17.57 17.37 36.95
C THR A 76 17.72 17.81 35.50
N ALA A 77 16.94 17.20 34.62
CA ALA A 77 16.64 17.80 33.33
C ALA A 77 15.61 18.93 33.58
N SER A 78 15.78 20.10 32.95
CA SER A 78 14.88 21.27 33.14
C SER A 78 13.42 21.03 32.72
N ARG A 79 13.06 19.80 32.34
CA ARG A 79 11.77 19.37 31.85
C ARG A 79 11.09 18.49 32.88
N ARG A 80 9.87 18.87 33.25
CA ARG A 80 8.97 18.08 34.08
C ARG A 80 8.07 17.20 33.21
N MET A 81 7.87 15.95 33.62
CA MET A 81 7.00 15.00 32.96
C MET A 81 5.66 14.90 33.70
N ASP A 82 4.59 14.68 32.93
CA ASP A 82 3.28 14.36 33.48
C ASP A 82 3.29 12.90 33.96
N ILE A 83 3.29 12.74 35.28
CA ILE A 83 3.31 11.46 35.99
C ILE A 83 2.16 10.55 35.53
N GLY A 84 0.97 11.11 35.30
CA GLY A 84 -0.22 10.36 34.90
C GLY A 84 -0.14 9.80 33.47
N ALA A 85 0.75 10.34 32.64
CA ALA A 85 0.93 9.93 31.26
C ALA A 85 2.01 8.84 31.08
N ILE A 86 2.73 8.45 32.14
CA ILE A 86 3.81 7.46 32.06
C ILE A 86 3.27 6.09 32.48
N PRO A 87 3.12 5.13 31.56
CA PRO A 87 2.56 3.82 31.87
C PRO A 87 3.51 2.99 32.76
N GLU A 88 2.93 2.16 33.61
CA GLU A 88 3.65 1.09 34.30
C GLU A 88 3.72 -0.13 33.36
N ILE A 89 4.93 -0.58 33.03
CA ILE A 89 5.14 -1.64 32.05
C ILE A 89 6.19 -2.62 32.60
N THR A 90 5.82 -3.90 32.68
CA THR A 90 6.74 -5.00 32.98
C THR A 90 7.16 -5.69 31.69
N SER A 91 8.37 -6.28 31.70
CA SER A 91 8.77 -7.19 30.63
C SER A 91 7.82 -8.38 30.57
N THR A 92 7.50 -8.82 29.35
CA THR A 92 6.74 -10.05 29.16
C THR A 92 7.61 -11.24 29.56
N ASP A 93 7.13 -12.05 30.49
CA ASP A 93 7.71 -13.37 30.76
C ASP A 93 7.42 -14.27 29.56
N LEU A 94 8.50 -14.69 28.88
CA LEU A 94 8.39 -15.51 27.68
C LEU A 94 8.28 -17.00 28.02
N ASP A 95 8.69 -17.46 29.20
CA ASP A 95 8.69 -18.89 29.59
C ASP A 95 7.39 -19.63 29.29
N PRO A 96 6.20 -19.10 29.64
CA PRO A 96 4.93 -19.77 29.34
C PRO A 96 4.46 -19.58 27.89
N VAL A 97 5.14 -18.76 27.10
CA VAL A 97 4.71 -18.41 25.74
C VAL A 97 5.09 -19.52 24.77
N GLU A 98 4.10 -20.19 24.19
CA GLU A 98 4.30 -21.04 23.01
C GLU A 98 4.49 -20.15 21.78
N PHE A 99 5.71 -20.11 21.24
CA PHE A 99 6.02 -19.26 20.09
C PHE A 99 5.42 -19.80 18.80
N ARG A 100 4.84 -18.89 18.01
CA ARG A 100 4.24 -19.20 16.72
C ARG A 100 4.91 -18.39 15.62
N ASP A 101 4.93 -18.94 14.41
CA ASP A 101 5.34 -18.18 13.25
C ASP A 101 4.42 -16.96 13.06
N GLY A 102 5.04 -15.78 13.04
CA GLY A 102 4.44 -14.46 13.03
C GLY A 102 4.56 -13.72 14.37
N ASP A 103 4.84 -14.40 15.49
CA ASP A 103 5.07 -13.69 16.75
C ASP A 103 6.24 -12.72 16.61
N ARG A 104 6.10 -11.54 17.21
CA ARG A 104 7.15 -10.52 17.26
C ARG A 104 7.54 -10.25 18.72
N ILE A 105 8.83 -10.15 18.99
CA ILE A 105 9.38 -9.74 20.28
C ILE A 105 10.14 -8.43 20.09
N THR A 106 9.95 -7.48 21.00
CA THR A 106 10.63 -6.19 20.96
C THR A 106 11.32 -5.92 22.28
N SER A 107 12.52 -5.34 22.26
CA SER A 107 13.22 -4.86 23.45
C SER A 107 13.58 -3.38 23.29
N LEU A 108 13.41 -2.60 24.37
CA LEU A 108 13.70 -1.17 24.39
C LEU A 108 14.25 -0.75 25.76
N ARG A 109 15.37 -0.02 25.80
CA ARG A 109 15.95 0.49 27.05
C ARG A 109 15.08 1.61 27.61
N ALA A 110 14.32 1.32 28.66
CA ALA A 110 13.25 2.22 29.13
C ALA A 110 13.76 3.52 29.77
N VAL A 111 14.96 3.48 30.34
CA VAL A 111 15.61 4.61 31.03
C VAL A 111 16.31 5.58 30.08
N ASP A 112 16.48 5.20 28.81
CA ASP A 112 17.10 6.04 27.79
C ASP A 112 16.04 6.48 26.77
N PRO A 113 15.58 7.73 26.80
CA PRO A 113 14.55 8.22 25.87
C PRO A 113 15.02 8.27 24.41
N ARG A 114 16.31 8.04 24.14
CA ARG A 114 16.89 7.99 22.79
C ARG A 114 17.15 6.56 22.31
N ALA A 115 16.87 5.55 23.14
CA ALA A 115 17.07 4.15 22.78
C ALA A 115 16.26 3.78 21.54
N VAL A 116 16.87 2.95 20.69
CA VAL A 116 16.22 2.35 19.52
C VAL A 116 15.59 1.03 19.95
N GLU A 117 14.37 0.76 19.49
CA GLU A 117 13.70 -0.52 19.71
C GLU A 117 14.35 -1.61 18.85
N GLU A 118 14.82 -2.68 19.47
CA GLU A 118 15.22 -3.89 18.75
C GLU A 118 14.00 -4.80 18.60
N SER A 119 13.82 -5.40 17.42
CA SER A 119 12.67 -6.25 17.11
C SER A 119 13.13 -7.59 16.54
N TYR A 120 12.44 -8.66 16.90
CA TYR A 120 12.62 -10.01 16.37
C TYR A 120 11.25 -10.54 15.92
N THR A 121 11.17 -11.20 14.77
CA THR A 121 9.94 -11.82 14.27
C THR A 121 10.18 -13.30 13.95
N ARG A 122 9.30 -14.18 14.43
CA ARG A 122 9.41 -15.64 14.26
C ARG A 122 8.83 -16.12 12.95
N ARG A 123 9.56 -16.96 12.22
CA ARG A 123 9.25 -17.40 10.85
C ARG A 123 9.92 -18.73 10.57
N TRP A 124 9.18 -19.68 10.02
CA TRP A 124 9.66 -21.03 9.68
C TRP A 124 10.35 -21.73 10.86
N GLY A 125 9.86 -21.50 12.08
CA GLY A 125 10.44 -22.09 13.30
C GLY A 125 11.65 -21.34 13.88
N HIS A 126 12.05 -20.19 13.31
CA HIS A 126 13.19 -19.43 13.80
C HIS A 126 12.92 -17.92 13.89
N TRP A 127 13.71 -17.19 14.67
CA TRP A 127 13.58 -15.76 14.87
C TRP A 127 14.55 -14.97 14.01
N HIS A 128 14.07 -13.85 13.46
CA HIS A 128 14.83 -12.96 12.60
C HIS A 128 14.75 -11.54 13.15
N ARG A 129 15.90 -10.86 13.25
CA ARG A 129 15.96 -9.45 13.68
C ARG A 129 15.34 -8.54 12.60
N ASP A 130 14.34 -7.76 12.99
CA ASP A 130 13.63 -6.82 12.15
C ASP A 130 14.40 -5.49 12.12
N LEU A 131 14.61 -4.97 10.91
CA LEU A 131 15.42 -3.80 10.53
C LEU A 131 16.91 -4.10 10.24
N ASP A 132 17.23 -3.87 8.96
CA ASP A 132 18.52 -3.69 8.28
C ASP A 132 19.35 -4.89 7.80
N ARG A 133 19.20 -6.14 8.25
CA ARG A 133 20.10 -7.22 7.74
C ARG A 133 19.44 -8.59 7.56
N ARG A 134 18.97 -8.86 6.34
CA ARG A 134 18.65 -10.24 5.88
C ARG A 134 19.84 -11.22 5.92
N ALA A 135 21.06 -10.75 6.19
CA ALA A 135 22.27 -11.56 6.24
C ALA A 135 22.56 -12.18 7.61
N GLU A 136 21.82 -11.81 8.67
CA GLU A 136 22.04 -12.38 10.00
C GLU A 136 21.42 -13.79 10.11
N ALA A 137 22.14 -14.66 10.81
CA ALA A 137 21.69 -16.03 11.03
C ALA A 137 20.39 -16.05 11.85
N PRO A 138 19.44 -16.93 11.53
CA PRO A 138 18.21 -17.07 12.30
C PRO A 138 18.50 -17.59 13.71
N VAL A 139 17.78 -17.05 14.69
CA VAL A 139 17.93 -17.36 16.12
C VAL A 139 16.89 -18.42 16.53
N PRO A 140 17.26 -19.53 17.18
CA PRO A 140 16.30 -20.51 17.70
C PRO A 140 15.51 -19.98 18.91
N ASP A 141 14.40 -20.64 19.23
CA ASP A 141 13.48 -20.22 20.31
C ASP A 141 14.17 -20.08 21.68
N GLU A 142 15.11 -20.97 22.01
CA GLU A 142 15.84 -20.96 23.28
C GLU A 142 16.79 -19.77 23.38
N GLU A 143 17.56 -19.50 22.33
CA GLU A 143 18.48 -18.36 22.28
C GLU A 143 17.73 -17.02 22.33
N LEU A 144 16.53 -16.93 21.72
CA LEU A 144 15.75 -15.70 21.86
C LEU A 144 15.24 -15.48 23.29
N ARG A 145 14.90 -16.55 24.02
CA ARG A 145 14.51 -16.45 25.43
C ARG A 145 15.66 -15.91 26.27
N ASP A 146 16.86 -16.45 26.06
CA ASP A 146 18.07 -15.99 26.75
C ASP A 146 18.35 -14.51 26.44
N LEU A 147 18.24 -14.09 25.18
CA LEU A 147 18.42 -12.69 24.77
C LEU A 147 17.38 -11.77 25.42
N ALA A 148 16.11 -12.20 25.45
CA ALA A 148 15.03 -11.45 26.09
C ALA A 148 15.23 -11.36 27.61
N GLU A 149 15.66 -12.44 28.26
CA GLU A 149 15.94 -12.44 29.69
C GLU A 149 17.10 -11.49 30.02
N GLN A 150 18.20 -11.58 29.28
CA GLN A 150 19.36 -10.68 29.42
C GLN A 150 18.97 -9.21 29.16
N ALA A 151 18.12 -8.94 28.17
CA ALA A 151 17.60 -7.60 27.90
C ALA A 151 16.77 -7.09 29.10
N SER A 152 15.87 -7.93 29.63
CA SER A 152 15.05 -7.60 30.80
C SER A 152 15.91 -7.30 32.04
N GLN A 153 16.94 -8.12 32.30
CA GLN A 153 17.87 -7.94 33.41
C GLN A 153 18.77 -6.69 33.25
N SER A 154 18.99 -6.21 32.02
CA SER A 154 19.80 -5.02 31.72
C SER A 154 18.98 -3.73 31.60
N GLY A 155 17.74 -3.72 32.09
CA GLY A 155 16.89 -2.53 32.13
C GLY A 155 16.17 -2.22 30.81
N HIS A 156 16.01 -3.21 29.95
CA HIS A 156 15.11 -3.13 28.80
C HIS A 156 13.73 -3.66 29.14
N VAL A 157 12.71 -3.09 28.52
CA VAL A 157 11.36 -3.63 28.53
C VAL A 157 11.20 -4.56 27.33
N VAL A 158 10.95 -5.83 27.59
CA VAL A 158 10.64 -6.83 26.57
C VAL A 158 9.14 -6.92 26.38
N ARG A 159 8.67 -6.91 25.13
CA ARG A 159 7.24 -7.12 24.80
C ARG A 159 7.10 -8.26 23.81
N HIS A 160 6.15 -9.15 24.07
CA HIS A 160 5.68 -10.12 23.09
C HIS A 160 4.44 -9.57 22.38
N HIS A 161 4.51 -9.52 21.06
CA HIS A 161 3.42 -9.18 20.15
C HIS A 161 3.02 -10.48 19.45
N PRO A 162 2.06 -11.24 20.00
CA PRO A 162 1.64 -12.48 19.38
C PRO A 162 1.07 -12.18 17.99
N ARG A 163 1.24 -13.13 17.06
CA ARG A 163 0.57 -13.08 15.76
C ARG A 163 -0.93 -12.83 16.00
N PRO A 164 -1.54 -11.83 15.33
CA PRO A 164 -2.98 -11.59 15.46
C PRO A 164 -3.74 -12.88 15.18
N ARG A 165 -4.41 -13.42 16.20
CA ARG A 165 -5.39 -14.48 15.97
C ARG A 165 -6.52 -13.83 15.18
N ARG A 166 -6.79 -14.34 13.99
CA ARG A 166 -8.05 -14.04 13.28
C ARG A 166 -9.15 -14.40 14.28
N ALA A 167 -9.92 -13.40 14.74
CA ALA A 167 -10.91 -13.60 15.79
C ALA A 167 -11.85 -14.74 15.37
N ALA A 168 -11.69 -15.90 16.00
CA ALA A 168 -12.65 -16.97 15.92
C ALA A 168 -13.72 -16.63 16.94
N GLU A 169 -14.97 -16.48 16.49
CA GLU A 169 -16.19 -16.18 17.28
C GLU A 169 -16.82 -14.79 17.05
N ALA A 170 -16.97 -14.42 15.78
CA ALA A 170 -18.16 -13.77 15.22
C ALA A 170 -18.05 -13.89 13.69
N TYR A 171 -18.93 -14.68 13.05
CA TYR A 171 -19.00 -14.90 11.58
C TYR A 171 -17.62 -14.85 10.88
N ALA A 172 -16.84 -15.93 10.95
CA ALA A 172 -15.50 -15.94 10.34
C ALA A 172 -15.60 -15.49 8.86
N PRO A 173 -14.99 -14.34 8.49
CA PRO A 173 -15.19 -13.77 7.17
C PRO A 173 -14.66 -14.73 6.10
N ARG A 174 -15.47 -14.95 5.06
CA ARG A 174 -15.18 -15.88 3.96
C ARG A 174 -13.82 -15.56 3.35
N ARG A 175 -13.03 -16.58 3.01
CA ARG A 175 -11.78 -16.36 2.26
C ARG A 175 -12.12 -15.97 0.84
N VAL A 176 -11.35 -15.04 0.28
CA VAL A 176 -11.57 -14.50 -1.08
C VAL A 176 -10.39 -14.88 -1.95
N VAL A 177 -10.68 -15.44 -3.11
CA VAL A 177 -9.69 -15.92 -4.06
C VAL A 177 -9.86 -15.26 -5.42
N VAL A 178 -8.76 -15.15 -6.17
CA VAL A 178 -8.77 -14.67 -7.55
C VAL A 178 -8.88 -15.89 -8.48
N THR A 179 -9.93 -15.95 -9.29
CA THR A 179 -10.18 -17.08 -10.21
C THR A 179 -10.05 -16.71 -11.68
N GLY A 180 -10.11 -15.43 -12.02
CA GLY A 180 -9.98 -14.94 -13.38
C GLY A 180 -9.29 -13.58 -13.48
N LEU A 181 -8.60 -13.35 -14.60
CA LEU A 181 -7.82 -12.14 -14.88
C LEU A 181 -8.20 -11.56 -16.25
N GLY A 182 -8.22 -10.23 -16.36
CA GLY A 182 -8.48 -9.55 -17.64
C GLY A 182 -7.78 -8.20 -17.74
N ALA A 183 -7.25 -7.88 -18.91
CA ALA A 183 -6.46 -6.66 -19.10
C ALA A 183 -6.58 -6.06 -20.52
N VAL A 184 -6.67 -4.74 -20.59
CA VAL A 184 -6.55 -3.92 -21.80
C VAL A 184 -5.56 -2.81 -21.48
N THR A 185 -4.39 -2.82 -22.14
CA THR A 185 -3.28 -1.95 -21.74
C THR A 185 -2.52 -1.39 -22.94
N PRO A 186 -1.61 -0.44 -22.73
CA PRO A 186 -0.74 0.06 -23.80
C PRO A 186 0.24 -0.97 -24.37
N LEU A 187 0.51 -2.07 -23.64
CA LEU A 187 1.24 -3.22 -24.20
C LEU A 187 0.39 -4.06 -25.15
N GLY A 188 -0.93 -3.94 -25.06
CA GLY A 188 -1.90 -4.62 -25.91
C GLY A 188 -3.13 -5.12 -25.14
N VAL A 189 -4.00 -5.81 -25.87
CA VAL A 189 -5.25 -6.39 -25.35
C VAL A 189 -5.01 -7.84 -24.96
N GLY A 190 -5.28 -8.16 -23.70
CA GLY A 190 -5.18 -9.50 -23.14
C GLY A 190 -4.14 -9.61 -22.02
N VAL A 191 -4.41 -10.49 -21.05
CA VAL A 191 -3.53 -10.81 -19.92
C VAL A 191 -2.21 -11.42 -20.40
N GLU A 192 -2.26 -12.26 -21.44
CA GLU A 192 -1.05 -12.85 -22.03
C GLU A 192 -0.13 -11.76 -22.63
N GLU A 193 -0.72 -10.81 -23.35
CA GLU A 193 0.02 -9.72 -23.99
C GLU A 193 0.65 -8.79 -22.96
N LEU A 194 -0.12 -8.43 -21.92
CA LEU A 194 0.37 -7.70 -20.76
C LEU A 194 1.55 -8.43 -20.12
N TRP A 195 1.37 -9.70 -19.75
CA TRP A 195 2.39 -10.45 -19.03
C TRP A 195 3.68 -10.59 -19.84
N ARG A 196 3.55 -10.99 -21.11
CA ARG A 196 4.69 -11.12 -22.01
C ARG A 196 5.44 -9.80 -22.14
N GLY A 197 4.75 -8.68 -22.35
CA GLY A 197 5.38 -7.38 -22.50
C GLY A 197 6.07 -6.88 -21.23
N LEU A 198 5.50 -7.14 -20.06
CA LEU A 198 6.15 -6.82 -18.78
C LEU A 198 7.44 -7.62 -18.60
N VAL A 199 7.40 -8.95 -18.78
CA VAL A 199 8.57 -9.82 -18.62
C VAL A 199 9.66 -9.52 -19.65
N GLU A 200 9.30 -9.17 -20.88
CA GLU A 200 10.25 -8.82 -21.94
C GLU A 200 10.86 -7.41 -21.81
N GLY A 201 10.38 -6.58 -20.88
CA GLY A 201 10.88 -5.20 -20.77
C GLY A 201 10.31 -4.25 -21.85
N ARG A 202 9.18 -4.57 -22.48
CA ARG A 202 8.62 -3.74 -23.57
C ARG A 202 8.02 -2.44 -23.03
N CYS A 203 8.17 -1.36 -23.79
CA CYS A 203 7.52 -0.07 -23.53
C CYS A 203 6.28 0.09 -24.43
N GLY A 204 5.12 0.34 -23.81
CA GLY A 204 3.86 0.63 -24.50
C GLY A 204 3.57 2.12 -24.64
N ILE A 205 4.51 3.01 -24.28
CA ILE A 205 4.39 4.45 -24.46
C ILE A 205 4.76 4.82 -25.88
N SER A 206 3.97 5.68 -26.51
CA SER A 206 4.15 6.13 -27.90
C SER A 206 3.80 7.61 -28.06
N GLU A 207 4.11 8.18 -29.22
CA GLU A 207 3.74 9.54 -29.57
C GLU A 207 2.25 9.58 -29.92
N LEU A 208 1.58 10.65 -29.49
CA LEU A 208 0.17 10.89 -29.75
C LEU A 208 -0.01 11.32 -31.21
N GLU A 209 -0.84 10.58 -31.93
CA GLU A 209 -1.25 10.88 -33.29
C GLU A 209 -2.48 11.80 -33.31
N GLY A 210 -2.53 12.74 -34.26
CA GLY A 210 -3.68 13.62 -34.48
C GLY A 210 -3.34 15.11 -34.42
N GLU A 211 -3.98 15.91 -35.28
CA GLU A 211 -3.78 17.37 -35.33
C GLU A 211 -4.18 18.04 -34.01
N GLU A 212 -5.12 17.45 -33.27
CA GLU A 212 -5.58 17.95 -31.97
C GLU A 212 -4.54 17.88 -30.86
N PHE A 213 -3.46 17.11 -31.04
CA PHE A 213 -2.34 17.01 -30.10
C PHE A 213 -1.10 17.82 -30.54
N ALA A 214 -1.09 18.37 -31.76
CA ALA A 214 0.10 18.94 -32.39
C ALA A 214 0.71 20.13 -31.62
N GLU A 215 -0.14 20.96 -31.01
CA GLU A 215 0.25 22.15 -30.24
C GLU A 215 0.51 21.87 -28.75
N LEU A 216 0.38 20.62 -28.30
CA LEU A 216 0.60 20.29 -26.90
C LEU A 216 2.10 20.27 -26.57
N PRO A 217 2.49 20.77 -25.38
CA PRO A 217 3.88 20.76 -24.94
C PRO A 217 4.42 19.35 -24.65
N VAL A 218 3.55 18.39 -24.32
CA VAL A 218 3.88 16.98 -24.12
C VAL A 218 2.96 16.14 -25.00
N ARG A 219 3.54 15.27 -25.83
CA ARG A 219 2.83 14.50 -26.86
C ARG A 219 3.07 12.99 -26.75
N ILE A 220 3.46 12.50 -25.59
CA ILE A 220 3.66 11.07 -25.36
C ILE A 220 2.62 10.53 -24.38
N ALA A 221 2.15 9.31 -24.60
CA ALA A 221 1.22 8.63 -23.71
C ALA A 221 1.30 7.10 -23.84
N GLY A 222 0.88 6.40 -22.80
CA GLY A 222 0.52 4.99 -22.87
C GLY A 222 -0.89 4.83 -23.42
N SER A 223 -1.03 4.80 -24.75
CA SER A 223 -2.31 4.60 -25.43
C SER A 223 -2.54 3.12 -25.74
N VAL A 224 -3.78 2.63 -25.60
CA VAL A 224 -4.11 1.26 -26.02
C VAL A 224 -3.95 1.17 -27.55
N PRO A 225 -3.15 0.23 -28.09
CA PRO A 225 -2.68 0.26 -29.49
C PRO A 225 -3.76 -0.12 -30.52
N VAL A 226 -4.99 -0.40 -30.08
CA VAL A 226 -6.11 -0.81 -30.93
C VAL A 226 -7.35 -0.01 -30.59
N ASP A 227 -8.19 0.25 -31.60
CA ASP A 227 -9.52 0.81 -31.38
C ASP A 227 -10.45 -0.27 -30.81
N PRO A 228 -10.90 -0.15 -29.54
CA PRO A 228 -11.77 -1.14 -28.90
C PRO A 228 -13.14 -1.26 -29.59
N VAL A 229 -13.57 -0.29 -30.39
CA VAL A 229 -14.81 -0.39 -31.19
C VAL A 229 -14.77 -1.59 -32.14
N GLY A 230 -13.59 -1.91 -32.70
CA GLY A 230 -13.40 -3.04 -33.60
C GLY A 230 -13.50 -4.41 -32.92
N LEU A 231 -13.38 -4.45 -31.60
CA LEU A 231 -13.39 -5.66 -30.78
C LEU A 231 -14.75 -5.96 -30.16
N LEU A 232 -15.74 -5.09 -30.37
CA LEU A 232 -17.07 -5.19 -29.77
C LEU A 232 -18.16 -5.27 -30.85
N PRO A 233 -19.30 -5.93 -30.58
CA PRO A 233 -20.44 -5.85 -31.46
C PRO A 233 -20.88 -4.39 -31.68
N ARG A 234 -20.99 -3.97 -32.93
CA ARG A 234 -21.29 -2.56 -33.31
C ARG A 234 -22.45 -1.92 -32.51
N PRO A 235 -23.59 -2.60 -32.25
CA PRO A 235 -24.67 -2.00 -31.45
C PRO A 235 -24.27 -1.69 -30.00
N GLN A 236 -23.40 -2.52 -29.40
CA GLN A 236 -22.89 -2.32 -28.04
C GLN A 236 -21.87 -1.18 -28.02
N ALA A 237 -20.86 -1.23 -28.91
CA ALA A 237 -19.78 -0.24 -28.95
C ALA A 237 -20.29 1.21 -29.05
N ARG A 238 -21.35 1.46 -29.84
CA ARG A 238 -21.93 2.80 -30.04
C ARG A 238 -22.64 3.39 -28.81
N ARG A 239 -22.88 2.60 -27.77
CA ARG A 239 -23.53 3.03 -26.52
C ARG A 239 -22.57 3.08 -25.34
N MET A 240 -21.29 2.79 -25.59
CA MET A 240 -20.23 2.75 -24.60
C MET A 240 -19.22 3.87 -24.90
N ASN A 241 -18.75 4.55 -23.86
CA ASN A 241 -17.59 5.43 -23.99
C ASN A 241 -16.31 4.58 -24.03
N ARG A 242 -15.15 5.16 -24.34
CA ARG A 242 -13.91 4.40 -24.56
C ARG A 242 -13.48 3.60 -23.32
N SER A 243 -13.59 4.20 -22.12
CA SER A 243 -13.31 3.51 -20.86
C SER A 243 -14.25 2.32 -20.60
N ALA A 244 -15.56 2.46 -20.87
CA ALA A 244 -16.50 1.36 -20.73
C ALA A 244 -16.26 0.25 -21.76
N GLN A 245 -15.77 0.57 -22.95
CA GLN A 245 -15.36 -0.43 -23.94
C GLN A 245 -14.15 -1.22 -23.41
N PHE A 246 -13.13 -0.56 -22.87
CA PHE A 246 -12.01 -1.23 -22.20
C PHE A 246 -12.47 -2.11 -21.03
N ALA A 247 -13.35 -1.58 -20.18
CA ALA A 247 -13.90 -2.31 -19.04
C ALA A 247 -14.62 -3.59 -19.47
N VAL A 248 -15.48 -3.52 -20.50
CA VAL A 248 -16.21 -4.69 -21.00
C VAL A 248 -15.26 -5.73 -21.60
N LEU A 249 -14.24 -5.31 -22.33
CA LEU A 249 -13.25 -6.23 -22.91
C LEU A 249 -12.46 -6.95 -21.81
N ALA A 250 -11.87 -6.21 -20.86
CA ALA A 250 -11.12 -6.78 -19.75
C ALA A 250 -12.02 -7.63 -18.82
N ALA A 251 -13.23 -7.18 -18.50
CA ALA A 251 -14.14 -7.95 -17.66
C ALA A 251 -14.60 -9.25 -18.31
N ARG A 252 -14.85 -9.27 -19.63
CA ARG A 252 -15.16 -10.50 -20.37
C ARG A 252 -14.00 -11.46 -20.42
N GLU A 253 -12.76 -10.96 -20.51
CA GLU A 253 -11.57 -11.78 -20.42
C GLU A 253 -11.46 -12.42 -19.04
N ALA A 254 -11.57 -11.63 -17.96
CA ALA A 254 -11.56 -12.15 -16.59
C ALA A 254 -12.68 -13.17 -16.31
N TRP A 255 -13.87 -12.94 -16.88
CA TRP A 255 -15.01 -13.85 -16.79
C TRP A 255 -14.72 -15.20 -17.44
N GLN A 256 -14.23 -15.18 -18.67
CA GLN A 256 -13.89 -16.39 -19.42
C GLN A 256 -12.69 -17.12 -18.82
N ASP A 257 -11.68 -16.39 -18.35
CA ASP A 257 -10.49 -16.93 -17.68
C ASP A 257 -10.86 -17.66 -16.37
N ALA A 258 -11.96 -17.25 -15.71
CA ALA A 258 -12.52 -17.95 -14.57
C ALA A 258 -13.28 -19.24 -14.94
N GLY A 259 -13.40 -19.57 -16.23
CA GLY A 259 -14.14 -20.74 -16.72
C GLY A 259 -15.67 -20.55 -16.70
N LEU A 260 -16.14 -19.30 -16.77
CA LEU A 260 -17.57 -18.96 -16.81
C LEU A 260 -18.04 -18.77 -18.26
N ASP A 261 -19.33 -18.98 -18.51
CA ASP A 261 -19.92 -18.88 -19.84
C ASP A 261 -19.96 -17.42 -20.31
N PRO A 262 -19.49 -17.11 -21.53
CA PRO A 262 -19.46 -15.73 -22.05
C PRO A 262 -20.84 -15.08 -22.23
N ALA A 263 -21.93 -15.85 -22.20
CA ALA A 263 -23.29 -15.33 -22.27
C ALA A 263 -23.73 -14.62 -20.97
N GLY A 264 -23.09 -14.91 -19.83
CA GLY A 264 -23.31 -14.20 -18.57
C GLY A 264 -23.58 -15.10 -17.38
N THR A 265 -24.18 -14.52 -16.34
CA THR A 265 -24.40 -15.14 -15.02
C THR A 265 -25.22 -16.44 -15.08
N THR A 266 -26.40 -16.40 -15.70
CA THR A 266 -27.35 -17.53 -15.72
C THR A 266 -26.76 -18.75 -16.42
N GLU A 267 -26.16 -18.55 -17.59
CA GLU A 267 -25.53 -19.60 -18.39
C GLU A 267 -24.30 -20.18 -17.70
N SER A 268 -23.63 -19.38 -16.87
CA SER A 268 -22.55 -19.82 -16.00
C SER A 268 -23.01 -20.60 -14.76
N GLY A 269 -24.32 -20.78 -14.56
CA GLY A 269 -24.89 -21.42 -13.38
C GLY A 269 -24.79 -20.57 -12.11
N LEU A 270 -24.60 -19.24 -12.26
CA LEU A 270 -24.51 -18.30 -11.14
C LEU A 270 -25.86 -17.62 -10.91
N ALA A 271 -26.21 -17.39 -9.64
CA ALA A 271 -27.33 -16.54 -9.27
C ALA A 271 -26.98 -15.07 -9.56
N PRO A 272 -27.65 -14.38 -10.51
CA PRO A 272 -27.27 -13.03 -10.93
C PRO A 272 -27.21 -11.99 -9.81
N GLU A 273 -28.06 -12.15 -8.79
CA GLU A 273 -28.16 -11.31 -7.60
C GLU A 273 -27.03 -11.53 -6.58
N ARG A 274 -26.27 -12.63 -6.74
CA ARG A 274 -25.09 -12.98 -5.93
C ARG A 274 -23.78 -12.61 -6.61
N VAL A 275 -23.84 -11.96 -7.78
CA VAL A 275 -22.67 -11.46 -8.51
C VAL A 275 -22.63 -9.93 -8.42
N GLY A 276 -21.45 -9.38 -8.22
CA GLY A 276 -21.22 -7.93 -8.14
C GLY A 276 -20.21 -7.42 -9.16
N VAL A 277 -20.26 -6.11 -9.42
CA VAL A 277 -19.26 -5.35 -10.18
C VAL A 277 -18.78 -4.19 -9.31
N SER A 278 -17.47 -3.95 -9.27
CA SER A 278 -16.83 -2.80 -8.60
C SER A 278 -15.73 -2.23 -9.47
N VAL A 279 -15.93 -1.02 -10.00
CA VAL A 279 -14.99 -0.41 -10.94
C VAL A 279 -14.46 0.90 -10.41
N GLY A 280 -13.14 1.02 -10.34
CA GLY A 280 -12.44 2.29 -10.14
C GLY A 280 -12.46 3.13 -11.41
N ALA A 281 -12.86 4.40 -11.27
CA ALA A 281 -12.77 5.38 -12.36
C ALA A 281 -12.66 6.79 -11.77
N ILE A 282 -11.86 7.65 -12.41
CA ILE A 282 -11.79 9.08 -12.08
C ILE A 282 -12.83 9.84 -12.90
N LEU A 283 -12.68 9.81 -14.24
CA LEU A 283 -13.59 10.45 -15.18
C LEU A 283 -14.32 9.42 -16.06
N GLY A 284 -13.77 8.21 -16.16
CA GLY A 284 -14.09 7.24 -17.19
C GLY A 284 -13.53 7.71 -18.53
N ASP A 285 -14.27 8.58 -19.21
CA ASP A 285 -13.93 9.11 -20.53
C ASP A 285 -14.42 10.55 -20.65
N ALA A 286 -13.46 11.48 -20.72
CA ALA A 286 -13.75 12.91 -20.84
C ALA A 286 -14.17 13.34 -22.26
N SER A 287 -13.81 12.57 -23.29
CA SER A 287 -13.97 12.96 -24.70
C SER A 287 -15.44 13.16 -25.09
N VAL A 288 -16.34 12.36 -24.53
CA VAL A 288 -17.78 12.43 -24.80
C VAL A 288 -18.37 13.74 -24.30
N LEU A 289 -17.99 14.17 -23.09
CA LEU A 289 -18.48 15.43 -22.51
C LEU A 289 -17.93 16.63 -23.27
N VAL A 290 -16.62 16.64 -23.55
CA VAL A 290 -15.95 17.71 -24.29
C VAL A 290 -16.52 17.84 -25.70
N GLY A 291 -16.72 16.72 -26.40
CA GLY A 291 -17.34 16.71 -27.72
C GLY A 291 -18.80 17.16 -27.70
N GLY A 292 -19.54 16.85 -26.62
CA GLY A 292 -20.89 17.35 -26.38
C GLY A 292 -20.95 18.87 -26.19
N ASP A 293 -20.09 19.43 -25.34
CA ASP A 293 -19.99 20.87 -25.11
C ASP A 293 -19.58 21.63 -26.38
N ARG A 294 -18.62 21.11 -27.14
CA ARG A 294 -18.23 21.70 -28.43
C ARG A 294 -19.41 21.77 -29.40
N LYS A 295 -20.17 20.67 -29.54
CA LYS A 295 -21.37 20.65 -30.39
C LYS A 295 -22.45 21.62 -29.90
N LEU A 296 -22.62 21.76 -28.58
CA LEU A 296 -23.54 22.72 -27.99
C LEU A 296 -23.19 24.16 -28.38
N ARG A 297 -21.91 24.53 -28.29
CA ARG A 297 -21.41 25.87 -28.63
C ARG A 297 -21.50 26.16 -30.13
N ASP A 298 -21.08 25.21 -30.96
CA ASP A 298 -20.96 25.42 -32.40
C ASP A 298 -22.30 25.33 -33.13
N LYS A 299 -23.21 24.45 -32.67
CA LYS A 299 -24.42 24.05 -33.40
C LYS A 299 -25.71 24.13 -32.58
N GLY A 300 -25.63 24.55 -31.31
CA GLY A 300 -26.77 24.66 -30.41
C GLY A 300 -27.22 23.32 -29.80
N PRO A 301 -28.22 23.35 -28.88
CA PRO A 301 -28.59 22.20 -28.05
C PRO A 301 -29.12 21.00 -28.83
N ARG A 302 -29.70 21.20 -30.02
CA ARG A 302 -30.22 20.10 -30.86
C ARG A 302 -29.12 19.21 -31.46
N ALA A 303 -27.87 19.66 -31.47
CA ALA A 303 -26.73 18.89 -31.99
C ALA A 303 -26.08 17.97 -30.95
N VAL A 304 -26.43 18.13 -29.67
CA VAL A 304 -25.91 17.30 -28.58
C VAL A 304 -26.59 15.93 -28.63
N SER A 305 -25.78 14.87 -28.57
CA SER A 305 -26.32 13.51 -28.58
C SER A 305 -27.12 13.23 -27.31
N PRO A 306 -28.28 12.56 -27.37
CA PRO A 306 -28.99 12.11 -26.17
C PRO A 306 -28.18 11.09 -25.35
N LEU A 307 -27.16 10.49 -25.94
CA LEU A 307 -26.24 9.57 -25.25
C LEU A 307 -25.12 10.27 -24.48
N THR A 308 -24.96 11.59 -24.61
CA THR A 308 -23.85 12.32 -23.96
C THR A 308 -23.85 12.10 -22.45
N THR A 309 -24.98 12.33 -21.75
CA THR A 309 -25.06 12.14 -20.29
C THR A 309 -24.91 10.67 -19.89
N PRO A 310 -25.67 9.70 -20.46
CA PRO A 310 -25.47 8.28 -20.13
C PRO A 310 -24.05 7.75 -20.37
N MET A 311 -23.31 8.32 -21.32
CA MET A 311 -21.94 7.93 -21.63
C MET A 311 -20.88 8.74 -20.86
N THR A 312 -21.25 9.65 -19.96
CA THR A 312 -20.28 10.48 -19.19
C THR A 312 -20.43 10.32 -17.69
N VAL A 313 -21.45 9.60 -17.21
CA VAL A 313 -21.52 9.24 -15.79
C VAL A 313 -20.33 8.34 -15.43
N PRO A 314 -19.62 8.60 -14.31
CA PRO A 314 -18.49 7.77 -13.90
C PRO A 314 -18.84 6.28 -13.74
N SER A 315 -20.10 5.99 -13.43
CA SER A 315 -20.61 4.62 -13.30
C SER A 315 -20.76 3.85 -14.60
N GLN A 316 -20.45 4.44 -15.75
CA GLN A 316 -20.73 3.83 -17.04
C GLN A 316 -19.92 2.54 -17.25
N ALA A 317 -18.66 2.47 -16.82
CA ALA A 317 -17.87 1.24 -16.93
C ALA A 317 -18.51 0.08 -16.15
N ALA A 318 -18.85 0.31 -14.88
CA ALA A 318 -19.51 -0.70 -14.03
C ALA A 318 -20.88 -1.12 -14.60
N SER A 319 -21.65 -0.14 -15.09
CA SER A 319 -22.99 -0.37 -15.65
C SER A 319 -22.92 -1.22 -16.92
N GLN A 320 -21.98 -0.92 -17.82
CA GLN A 320 -21.83 -1.68 -19.07
C GLN A 320 -21.37 -3.12 -18.81
N VAL A 321 -20.44 -3.33 -17.87
CA VAL A 321 -20.04 -4.70 -17.44
C VAL A 321 -21.23 -5.47 -16.87
N SER A 322 -22.04 -4.84 -16.00
CA SER A 322 -23.24 -5.47 -15.45
C SER A 322 -24.27 -5.81 -16.55
N LEU A 323 -24.49 -4.91 -17.51
CA LEU A 323 -25.44 -5.12 -18.60
C LEU A 323 -25.03 -6.28 -19.53
N VAL A 324 -23.73 -6.37 -19.89
CA VAL A 324 -23.26 -7.38 -20.84
C VAL A 324 -23.09 -8.77 -20.25
N LEU A 325 -22.96 -8.90 -18.92
CA LEU A 325 -22.85 -10.18 -18.21
C LEU A 325 -24.12 -10.54 -17.42
N HIS A 326 -25.18 -9.73 -17.55
CA HIS A 326 -26.45 -9.91 -16.85
C HIS A 326 -26.30 -10.02 -15.32
N ILE A 327 -25.50 -9.12 -14.72
CA ILE A 327 -25.27 -9.07 -13.27
C ILE A 327 -26.31 -8.16 -12.62
N THR A 328 -27.08 -8.67 -11.66
CA THR A 328 -28.17 -7.93 -11.01
C THR A 328 -27.93 -7.66 -9.53
N GLY A 329 -26.91 -8.28 -8.91
CA GLY A 329 -26.62 -8.11 -7.50
C GLY A 329 -26.19 -6.69 -7.19
N GLU A 330 -25.03 -6.27 -7.72
CA GLU A 330 -24.50 -4.93 -7.48
C GLU A 330 -23.66 -4.42 -8.65
N ALA A 331 -23.76 -3.13 -8.98
CA ALA A 331 -22.82 -2.45 -9.89
C ALA A 331 -22.38 -1.12 -9.26
N ARG A 332 -21.12 -1.05 -8.82
CA ARG A 332 -20.58 0.09 -8.07
C ARG A 332 -19.38 0.71 -8.77
N THR A 333 -19.22 2.01 -8.53
CA THR A 333 -18.06 2.77 -8.96
C THR A 333 -17.43 3.48 -7.78
N VAL A 334 -16.11 3.39 -7.72
CA VAL A 334 -15.27 4.00 -6.68
C VAL A 334 -14.40 5.05 -7.33
N THR A 335 -14.28 6.21 -6.68
CA THR A 335 -13.47 7.33 -7.16
C THR A 335 -12.62 7.88 -6.01
N SER A 336 -11.33 7.60 -6.07
CA SER A 336 -10.27 8.06 -5.16
C SER A 336 -9.01 8.39 -5.96
N ALA A 337 -9.20 9.09 -7.09
CA ALA A 337 -8.14 9.41 -8.06
C ALA A 337 -7.40 8.13 -8.52
N CYS A 338 -6.07 8.13 -8.49
CA CYS A 338 -5.24 7.01 -8.93
C CYS A 338 -5.37 5.76 -8.05
N ALA A 339 -5.93 5.87 -6.83
CA ALA A 339 -6.21 4.76 -5.93
C ALA A 339 -7.52 4.00 -6.26
N SER A 340 -8.34 4.53 -7.19
CA SER A 340 -9.71 4.05 -7.43
C SER A 340 -9.80 2.55 -7.73
N GLY A 341 -8.92 2.02 -8.61
CA GLY A 341 -8.94 0.60 -8.98
C GLY A 341 -8.60 -0.33 -7.81
N THR A 342 -7.59 0.02 -7.01
CA THR A 342 -7.20 -0.74 -5.81
C THR A 342 -8.30 -0.71 -4.75
N GLU A 343 -8.90 0.45 -4.52
CA GLU A 343 -10.02 0.58 -3.57
C GLU A 343 -11.26 -0.18 -4.03
N ALA A 344 -11.58 -0.16 -5.34
CA ALA A 344 -12.67 -0.94 -5.91
C ALA A 344 -12.50 -2.45 -5.68
N ILE A 345 -11.27 -2.96 -5.79
CA ILE A 345 -10.92 -4.35 -5.46
C ILE A 345 -11.07 -4.60 -3.95
N GLY A 346 -10.51 -3.75 -3.10
CA GLY A 346 -10.62 -3.86 -1.64
C GLY A 346 -12.07 -3.92 -1.14
N GLN A 347 -12.91 -3.01 -1.61
CA GLN A 347 -14.34 -3.01 -1.27
C GLN A 347 -15.08 -4.26 -1.81
N ALA A 348 -14.62 -4.85 -2.91
CA ALA A 348 -15.18 -6.11 -3.41
C ALA A 348 -14.79 -7.31 -2.53
N ILE A 349 -13.55 -7.35 -2.03
CA ILE A 349 -13.08 -8.35 -1.06
C ILE A 349 -13.99 -8.34 0.18
N ASP A 350 -14.26 -7.17 0.77
CA ASP A 350 -15.09 -7.08 1.96
C ASP A 350 -16.53 -7.52 1.71
N ARG A 351 -17.13 -7.17 0.56
CA ARG A 351 -18.49 -7.62 0.21
C ARG A 351 -18.58 -9.13 0.12
N ILE A 352 -17.56 -9.81 -0.41
CA ILE A 352 -17.51 -11.28 -0.44
C ILE A 352 -17.31 -11.83 0.97
N ARG A 353 -16.35 -11.30 1.74
CA ARG A 353 -16.07 -11.69 3.14
C ARG A 353 -17.32 -11.64 4.01
N TYR A 354 -18.14 -10.59 3.85
CA TYR A 354 -19.40 -10.39 4.57
C TYR A 354 -20.62 -11.08 3.92
N GLY A 355 -20.43 -11.89 2.88
CA GLY A 355 -21.49 -12.68 2.26
C GLY A 355 -22.54 -11.89 1.47
N ARG A 356 -22.25 -10.64 1.10
CA ARG A 356 -23.15 -9.80 0.28
C ARG A 356 -23.27 -10.32 -1.14
N VAL A 357 -22.14 -10.74 -1.72
CA VAL A 357 -22.03 -11.42 -3.02
C VAL A 357 -21.09 -12.63 -2.87
N ASP A 358 -21.20 -13.60 -3.78
CA ASP A 358 -20.30 -14.77 -3.84
C ASP A 358 -19.17 -14.56 -4.85
N VAL A 359 -19.46 -13.80 -5.90
CA VAL A 359 -18.55 -13.49 -7.01
C VAL A 359 -18.55 -11.99 -7.26
N ALA A 360 -17.39 -11.40 -7.53
CA ALA A 360 -17.29 -10.01 -7.94
C ALA A 360 -16.23 -9.78 -9.03
N LEU A 361 -16.62 -9.09 -10.11
CA LEU A 361 -15.67 -8.47 -11.01
C LEU A 361 -15.21 -7.14 -10.41
N ALA A 362 -13.92 -7.01 -10.15
CA ALA A 362 -13.37 -5.83 -9.50
C ALA A 362 -12.07 -5.36 -10.17
N GLY A 363 -11.92 -4.04 -10.31
CA GLY A 363 -10.79 -3.48 -11.05
C GLY A 363 -10.96 -2.00 -11.33
N GLY A 364 -10.43 -1.52 -12.45
CA GLY A 364 -10.59 -0.13 -12.88
C GLY A 364 -10.49 0.05 -14.40
N ALA A 365 -11.04 1.15 -14.90
CA ALA A 365 -11.01 1.49 -16.33
C ALA A 365 -10.97 3.00 -16.56
N GLU A 366 -10.07 3.47 -17.42
CA GLU A 366 -9.88 4.89 -17.70
C GLU A 366 -9.46 5.10 -19.15
N ALA A 367 -9.98 6.16 -19.78
CA ALA A 367 -9.67 6.58 -21.14
C ALA A 367 -9.55 8.11 -21.19
N VAL A 368 -8.47 8.63 -20.59
CA VAL A 368 -8.28 10.08 -20.38
C VAL A 368 -7.11 10.66 -21.18
N VAL A 369 -6.57 9.90 -22.13
CA VAL A 369 -5.60 10.41 -23.11
C VAL A 369 -6.37 11.25 -24.15
N THR A 370 -6.67 12.49 -23.76
CA THR A 370 -7.43 13.46 -24.57
C THR A 370 -6.70 14.81 -24.55
N PRO A 371 -6.86 15.66 -25.59
CA PRO A 371 -6.12 16.92 -25.67
C PRO A 371 -6.29 17.81 -24.44
N ALA A 372 -7.53 17.93 -23.93
CA ALA A 372 -7.83 18.77 -22.78
C ALA A 372 -7.14 18.27 -21.49
N ILE A 373 -7.12 16.95 -21.28
CA ILE A 373 -6.51 16.36 -20.08
C ILE A 373 -4.98 16.41 -20.18
N MET A 374 -4.41 16.12 -21.35
CA MET A 374 -2.98 16.25 -21.60
C MET A 374 -2.50 17.70 -21.38
N ALA A 375 -3.22 18.69 -21.92
CA ALA A 375 -2.93 20.10 -21.70
C ALA A 375 -2.99 20.50 -20.22
N SER A 376 -4.01 20.01 -19.49
CA SER A 376 -4.17 20.29 -18.06
C SER A 376 -3.01 19.72 -17.24
N PHE A 377 -2.63 18.46 -17.45
CA PHE A 377 -1.51 17.84 -16.74
C PHE A 377 -0.16 18.47 -17.09
N ALA A 378 0.05 18.85 -18.36
CA ALA A 378 1.25 19.58 -18.76
C ALA A 378 1.31 20.97 -18.10
N ALA A 379 0.19 21.70 -18.01
CA ALA A 379 0.12 22.98 -17.33
C ALA A 379 0.43 22.86 -15.83
N MET A 380 0.07 21.73 -15.21
CA MET A 380 0.45 21.41 -13.82
C MET A 380 1.92 20.97 -13.67
N ARG A 381 2.67 20.80 -14.76
CA ARG A 381 4.03 20.26 -14.78
C ARG A 381 4.13 18.87 -14.12
N ALA A 382 3.08 18.07 -14.28
CA ALA A 382 3.02 16.73 -13.73
C ALA A 382 3.46 15.65 -14.75
N LEU A 383 3.48 16.01 -16.04
CA LEU A 383 3.90 15.11 -17.11
C LEU A 383 5.40 15.13 -17.32
N SER A 384 5.97 13.96 -17.62
CA SER A 384 7.34 13.85 -18.08
C SER A 384 7.56 14.63 -19.38
N THR A 385 8.75 15.21 -19.51
CA THR A 385 9.25 15.89 -20.70
C THR A 385 10.33 15.10 -21.44
N HIS A 386 10.64 13.87 -21.00
CA HIS A 386 11.55 12.98 -21.69
C HIS A 386 11.02 12.60 -23.08
N GLU A 387 11.93 12.54 -24.06
CA GLU A 387 11.61 12.11 -25.41
C GLU A 387 11.51 10.57 -25.50
N LEU A 388 10.80 10.08 -26.52
CA LEU A 388 10.85 8.65 -26.87
C LEU A 388 12.25 8.28 -27.34
N GLY A 389 12.77 7.16 -26.85
CA GLY A 389 14.11 6.71 -27.20
C GLY A 389 14.33 5.24 -26.90
N SER A 390 15.59 4.88 -26.65
CA SER A 390 15.97 3.51 -26.27
C SER A 390 15.50 3.10 -24.88
N THR A 391 15.20 4.08 -24.02
CA THR A 391 14.67 3.89 -22.67
C THR A 391 13.24 4.43 -22.59
N SER A 392 12.47 3.97 -21.59
CA SER A 392 11.15 4.52 -21.37
C SER A 392 11.23 6.00 -21.00
N PRO A 393 10.32 6.85 -21.52
CA PRO A 393 10.19 8.23 -21.03
C PRO A 393 9.55 8.29 -19.63
N SER A 394 8.91 7.20 -19.17
CA SER A 394 8.44 7.07 -17.79
C SER A 394 9.52 6.36 -16.97
N ARG A 395 10.13 7.06 -16.02
CA ARG A 395 11.36 6.64 -15.32
C ARG A 395 11.19 6.51 -13.80
N PRO A 396 10.32 5.62 -13.31
CA PRO A 396 10.08 5.48 -11.87
C PRO A 396 11.37 5.11 -11.13
N PHE A 397 11.63 5.79 -10.02
CA PHE A 397 12.83 5.69 -9.18
C PHE A 397 14.17 6.10 -9.80
N ALA A 398 14.20 6.51 -11.07
CA ALA A 398 15.44 6.94 -11.72
C ALA A 398 15.90 8.31 -11.20
N SER A 399 17.21 8.55 -11.19
CA SER A 399 17.83 9.82 -10.75
C SER A 399 17.35 11.04 -11.54
N ASP A 400 16.90 10.83 -12.78
CA ASP A 400 16.47 11.87 -13.72
C ASP A 400 14.96 11.88 -14.00
N ARG A 401 14.15 11.26 -13.13
CA ARG A 401 12.68 11.28 -13.23
C ARG A 401 12.12 12.70 -13.10
N ASP A 402 11.16 13.07 -13.94
CA ASP A 402 10.67 14.44 -14.06
C ASP A 402 9.13 14.58 -14.08
N GLY A 403 8.40 13.47 -13.94
CA GLY A 403 6.95 13.45 -14.02
C GLY A 403 6.44 12.11 -14.54
N PHE A 404 5.11 11.92 -14.49
CA PHE A 404 4.50 10.71 -15.01
C PHE A 404 4.20 10.83 -16.50
N VAL A 405 4.12 9.69 -17.20
CA VAL A 405 3.53 9.66 -18.55
C VAL A 405 2.07 9.25 -18.42
N ASN A 406 1.13 10.01 -18.99
CA ASN A 406 -0.29 9.68 -18.88
C ASN A 406 -0.62 8.40 -19.69
N GLY A 407 -1.64 7.65 -19.28
CA GLY A 407 -2.05 6.44 -19.99
C GLY A 407 -3.53 6.09 -19.82
N GLU A 408 -3.95 5.06 -20.54
CA GLU A 408 -5.33 4.55 -20.53
C GLU A 408 -5.38 3.03 -20.61
N GLY A 409 -6.52 2.45 -20.21
CA GLY A 409 -6.76 1.01 -20.25
C GLY A 409 -7.74 0.54 -19.19
N ALA A 410 -7.75 -0.77 -18.95
CA ALA A 410 -8.55 -1.42 -17.92
C ALA A 410 -7.88 -2.70 -17.40
N GLY A 411 -8.09 -3.02 -16.14
CA GLY A 411 -7.64 -4.28 -15.52
C GLY A 411 -8.67 -4.77 -14.53
N PHE A 412 -8.99 -6.07 -14.58
CA PHE A 412 -10.03 -6.70 -13.78
C PHE A 412 -9.56 -8.04 -13.18
N LEU A 413 -9.92 -8.24 -11.92
CA LEU A 413 -9.91 -9.52 -11.24
C LEU A 413 -11.34 -10.04 -11.14
N LEU A 414 -11.52 -11.34 -11.32
CA LEU A 414 -12.71 -12.05 -10.87
C LEU A 414 -12.41 -12.65 -9.49
N LEU A 415 -13.05 -12.09 -8.48
CA LEU A 415 -12.95 -12.49 -7.09
C LEU A 415 -14.10 -13.42 -6.73
N GLU A 416 -13.81 -14.48 -5.97
CA GLU A 416 -14.82 -15.41 -5.47
C GLU A 416 -14.60 -15.76 -4.02
N ALA A 417 -15.67 -16.10 -3.33
CA ALA A 417 -15.53 -16.84 -2.08
C ALA A 417 -14.84 -18.18 -2.36
N GLU A 418 -13.85 -18.54 -1.53
CA GLU A 418 -13.03 -19.73 -1.75
C GLU A 418 -13.87 -21.00 -1.85
N GLU A 419 -14.86 -21.18 -0.99
CA GLU A 419 -15.73 -22.35 -1.01
C GLU A 419 -16.64 -22.38 -2.24
N HIS A 420 -17.03 -21.22 -2.79
CA HIS A 420 -17.76 -21.12 -4.04
C HIS A 420 -16.87 -21.54 -5.22
N ALA A 421 -15.66 -20.99 -5.29
CA ALA A 421 -14.65 -21.35 -6.30
C ALA A 421 -14.33 -22.85 -6.27
N ARG A 422 -14.14 -23.41 -5.08
CA ARG A 422 -13.88 -24.86 -4.90
C ARG A 422 -15.07 -25.71 -5.32
N ALA A 423 -16.29 -25.33 -4.98
CA ALA A 423 -17.50 -26.09 -5.31
C ALA A 423 -17.70 -26.26 -6.83
N ARG A 424 -17.34 -25.24 -7.63
CA ARG A 424 -17.40 -25.29 -9.10
C ARG A 424 -16.10 -25.77 -9.76
N GLY A 425 -15.08 -26.16 -8.99
CA GLY A 425 -13.79 -26.61 -9.52
C GLY A 425 -12.97 -25.53 -10.22
N ALA A 426 -13.12 -24.26 -9.81
CA ALA A 426 -12.40 -23.14 -10.39
C ALA A 426 -10.90 -23.24 -10.16
N ARG A 427 -10.10 -22.77 -11.14
CA ARG A 427 -8.70 -22.44 -10.90
C ARG A 427 -8.62 -21.27 -9.92
N ILE A 428 -7.69 -21.37 -8.97
CA ILE A 428 -7.37 -20.28 -8.04
C ILE A 428 -5.94 -19.81 -8.35
N TYR A 429 -5.78 -18.53 -8.69
CA TYR A 429 -4.46 -17.94 -8.92
C TYR A 429 -3.77 -17.60 -7.60
N CYS A 430 -4.49 -16.95 -6.70
CA CYS A 430 -4.01 -16.53 -5.40
C CYS A 430 -5.19 -16.20 -4.47
N GLU A 431 -4.90 -15.95 -3.19
CA GLU A 431 -5.83 -15.38 -2.23
C GLU A 431 -5.76 -13.84 -2.28
N ALA A 432 -6.93 -13.18 -2.32
CA ALA A 432 -7.05 -11.76 -2.10
C ALA A 432 -7.06 -11.50 -0.58
N ALA A 433 -5.87 -11.58 0.01
CA ALA A 433 -5.68 -11.81 1.43
C ALA A 433 -6.09 -10.61 2.29
N GLY A 434 -5.82 -9.38 1.84
CA GLY A 434 -6.26 -8.19 2.54
C GLY A 434 -6.02 -6.89 1.78
N TRP A 435 -6.41 -5.79 2.40
CA TRP A 435 -6.24 -4.45 1.84
C TRP A 435 -6.20 -3.38 2.94
N GLY A 436 -5.66 -2.21 2.61
CA GLY A 436 -5.48 -1.13 3.57
C GLY A 436 -5.67 0.23 2.93
N LEU A 437 -6.33 1.14 3.65
CA LEU A 437 -6.51 2.53 3.26
C LEU A 437 -5.88 3.48 4.27
N SER A 438 -5.46 4.64 3.80
CA SER A 438 -5.23 5.82 4.65
C SER A 438 -5.50 7.10 3.85
N ALA A 439 -5.46 8.23 4.54
CA ALA A 439 -5.53 9.54 3.92
C ALA A 439 -4.43 10.44 4.49
N ASP A 440 -3.72 11.18 3.63
CA ASP A 440 -2.63 12.06 4.07
C ASP A 440 -3.15 13.31 4.78
N ALA A 441 -4.29 13.85 4.32
CA ALA A 441 -4.83 15.15 4.77
C ALA A 441 -3.78 16.29 4.69
N HIS A 442 -2.91 16.24 3.68
CA HIS A 442 -1.76 17.13 3.53
C HIS A 442 -1.92 18.15 2.40
N HIS A 443 -2.00 17.69 1.15
CA HIS A 443 -2.14 18.53 -0.03
C HIS A 443 -3.07 17.89 -1.05
N MET A 444 -3.65 18.70 -1.94
CA MET A 444 -4.57 18.20 -2.99
C MET A 444 -3.88 17.35 -4.07
N ALA A 445 -2.55 17.39 -4.17
CA ALA A 445 -1.81 16.84 -5.30
C ALA A 445 -0.41 16.31 -4.94
N ALA A 446 0.28 16.92 -3.97
CA ALA A 446 1.54 16.43 -3.47
C ALA A 446 1.28 15.41 -2.35
N PRO A 447 2.07 14.32 -2.26
CA PRO A 447 1.99 13.40 -1.14
C PRO A 447 2.47 14.07 0.15
N ASP A 448 2.14 13.52 1.31
CA ASP A 448 2.86 13.82 2.55
C ASP A 448 4.34 13.40 2.40
N PRO A 449 5.32 14.34 2.45
CA PRO A 449 6.73 14.02 2.26
C PRO A 449 7.30 13.03 3.29
N SER A 450 6.65 12.90 4.46
CA SER A 450 7.06 11.91 5.46
C SER A 450 6.70 10.47 5.09
N GLY A 451 5.83 10.26 4.09
CA GLY A 451 5.30 8.95 3.72
C GLY A 451 4.42 8.31 4.80
N SER A 452 3.97 9.07 5.81
CA SER A 452 3.26 8.52 6.98
C SER A 452 1.93 7.85 6.63
N GLY A 453 1.17 8.47 5.72
CA GLY A 453 -0.08 7.92 5.19
C GLY A 453 0.16 6.63 4.41
N VAL A 454 1.12 6.62 3.49
CA VAL A 454 1.52 5.42 2.74
C VAL A 454 1.90 4.28 3.70
N ALA A 455 2.74 4.57 4.71
CA ALA A 455 3.16 3.59 5.71
C ALA A 455 1.97 3.03 6.51
N LEU A 456 0.96 3.85 6.81
CA LEU A 456 -0.26 3.40 7.47
C LEU A 456 -1.09 2.46 6.59
N ALA A 457 -1.25 2.76 5.29
CA ALA A 457 -1.97 1.91 4.35
C ALA A 457 -1.27 0.54 4.17
N LEU A 458 0.06 0.53 4.05
CA LEU A 458 0.87 -0.69 4.01
C LEU A 458 0.65 -1.57 5.24
N ARG A 459 0.79 -0.99 6.45
CA ARG A 459 0.57 -1.73 7.71
C ARG A 459 -0.85 -2.28 7.82
N ARG A 460 -1.86 -1.51 7.39
CA ARG A 460 -3.27 -1.95 7.40
C ARG A 460 -3.50 -3.11 6.45
N ALA A 461 -2.94 -3.09 5.24
CA ALA A 461 -3.09 -4.18 4.28
C ALA A 461 -2.45 -5.48 4.77
N VAL A 462 -1.23 -5.39 5.32
CA VAL A 462 -0.53 -6.54 5.93
C VAL A 462 -1.31 -7.09 7.12
N HIS A 463 -1.81 -6.22 8.00
CA HIS A 463 -2.63 -6.61 9.14
C HIS A 463 -3.96 -7.25 8.72
N ASP A 464 -4.68 -6.67 7.77
CA ASP A 464 -5.95 -7.21 7.24
C ASP A 464 -5.75 -8.58 6.58
N ALA A 465 -4.57 -8.81 5.98
CA ALA A 465 -4.16 -10.12 5.48
C ALA A 465 -3.87 -11.15 6.58
N GLY A 466 -3.81 -10.76 7.86
CA GLY A 466 -3.36 -11.62 8.96
C GLY A 466 -1.89 -12.06 8.82
N ALA A 467 -1.07 -11.18 8.23
CA ALA A 467 0.33 -11.39 7.91
C ALA A 467 1.24 -10.43 8.68
N HIS A 468 2.54 -10.68 8.61
CA HIS A 468 3.59 -9.79 9.11
C HIS A 468 4.35 -9.16 7.94
N VAL A 469 5.00 -8.02 8.18
CA VAL A 469 5.76 -7.25 7.15
C VAL A 469 6.80 -8.11 6.45
N VAL A 470 7.41 -8.99 7.22
CA VAL A 470 8.40 -9.92 6.77
C VAL A 470 7.80 -10.94 5.76
N ASP A 471 6.48 -11.21 5.75
CA ASP A 471 5.81 -12.19 4.84
C ASP A 471 5.76 -11.67 3.40
N VAL A 472 6.06 -10.38 3.23
CA VAL A 472 6.09 -9.68 1.96
C VAL A 472 7.32 -10.10 1.15
N VAL A 473 7.07 -10.75 0.02
CA VAL A 473 8.09 -11.20 -0.93
C VAL A 473 8.28 -10.24 -2.10
N HIS A 474 7.34 -9.33 -2.32
CA HIS A 474 7.34 -8.42 -3.45
C HIS A 474 6.42 -7.22 -3.23
N VAL A 475 6.81 -6.06 -3.78
CA VAL A 475 5.95 -4.88 -3.88
C VAL A 475 5.87 -4.43 -5.33
N ASN A 476 4.67 -4.38 -5.87
CA ASN A 476 4.35 -3.59 -7.05
C ASN A 476 4.04 -2.15 -6.59
N ALA A 477 5.01 -1.26 -6.79
CA ALA A 477 4.98 0.11 -6.31
C ALA A 477 4.02 0.99 -7.12
N HIS A 478 3.54 2.05 -6.47
CA HIS A 478 2.78 3.08 -7.15
C HIS A 478 3.67 3.95 -8.06
N ALA A 479 4.94 4.15 -7.69
CA ALA A 479 5.96 4.98 -8.32
C ALA A 479 5.61 5.47 -9.72
N THR A 480 5.28 6.76 -9.78
CA THR A 480 4.74 7.42 -10.97
C THR A 480 5.83 8.10 -11.79
N ALA A 481 7.10 7.99 -11.38
CA ALA A 481 8.21 8.78 -11.91
C ALA A 481 8.10 10.27 -11.54
N THR A 482 7.32 10.59 -10.51
CA THR A 482 7.32 11.93 -9.91
C THR A 482 8.34 11.96 -8.77
N VAL A 483 9.08 13.07 -8.63
CA VAL A 483 10.15 13.17 -7.63
C VAL A 483 9.61 12.95 -6.21
N ASP A 484 8.60 13.72 -5.82
CA ASP A 484 8.02 13.66 -4.47
C ASP A 484 7.28 12.34 -4.21
N GLY A 485 6.54 11.83 -5.20
CA GLY A 485 5.78 10.59 -5.08
C GLY A 485 6.67 9.38 -4.84
N ASP A 486 7.70 9.23 -5.68
CA ASP A 486 8.62 8.10 -5.60
C ASP A 486 9.47 8.16 -4.31
N LEU A 487 9.88 9.35 -3.85
CA LEU A 487 10.59 9.53 -2.57
C LEU A 487 9.71 9.19 -1.36
N ALA A 488 8.47 9.68 -1.34
CA ALA A 488 7.53 9.40 -0.25
C ALA A 488 7.19 7.92 -0.15
N GLU A 489 6.98 7.25 -1.29
CA GLU A 489 6.76 5.80 -1.33
C GLU A 489 8.00 5.02 -0.89
N ALA A 490 9.19 5.39 -1.36
CA ALA A 490 10.42 4.70 -0.99
C ALA A 490 10.72 4.80 0.51
N SER A 491 10.56 6.00 1.08
CA SER A 491 10.69 6.23 2.53
C SER A 491 9.70 5.37 3.32
N ALA A 492 8.44 5.32 2.90
CA ALA A 492 7.41 4.53 3.57
C ALA A 492 7.67 3.02 3.46
N LEU A 493 8.09 2.52 2.29
CA LEU A 493 8.47 1.13 2.09
C LEU A 493 9.67 0.75 2.96
N ARG A 494 10.72 1.60 2.99
CA ARG A 494 11.89 1.37 3.84
C ARG A 494 11.50 1.32 5.31
N ALA A 495 10.64 2.24 5.76
CA ALA A 495 10.19 2.30 7.16
C ALA A 495 9.32 1.12 7.59
N VAL A 496 8.57 0.50 6.66
CA VAL A 496 7.64 -0.61 6.99
C VAL A 496 8.24 -1.98 6.72
N LEU A 497 8.99 -2.14 5.63
CA LEU A 497 9.46 -3.43 5.11
C LEU A 497 10.99 -3.57 5.13
N GLY A 498 11.73 -2.52 5.46
CA GLY A 498 13.16 -2.43 5.19
C GLY A 498 13.47 -2.25 3.70
N GLY A 499 14.74 -2.34 3.30
CA GLY A 499 15.17 -2.10 1.91
C GLY A 499 15.33 -3.34 1.02
N SER A 500 15.11 -4.53 1.57
CA SER A 500 15.50 -5.79 0.91
C SER A 500 14.36 -6.52 0.18
N VAL A 501 13.12 -6.04 0.31
CA VAL A 501 11.98 -6.61 -0.45
C VAL A 501 12.10 -6.16 -1.89
N PRO A 502 12.09 -7.08 -2.87
CA PRO A 502 12.05 -6.74 -4.28
C PRO A 502 10.88 -5.81 -4.63
N VAL A 503 11.19 -4.69 -5.29
CA VAL A 503 10.19 -3.72 -5.75
C VAL A 503 10.20 -3.64 -7.27
N THR A 504 9.03 -3.57 -7.90
CA THR A 504 8.87 -3.23 -9.32
C THR A 504 7.92 -2.05 -9.49
N ALA A 505 8.08 -1.28 -10.56
CA ALA A 505 7.18 -0.19 -10.93
C ALA A 505 6.80 -0.30 -12.42
N LEU A 506 5.54 -0.65 -12.67
CA LEU A 506 5.08 -1.01 -14.03
C LEU A 506 4.75 0.21 -14.91
N LYS A 507 4.71 1.41 -14.33
CA LYS A 507 4.38 2.65 -15.05
C LYS A 507 5.45 3.05 -16.05
N GLY A 508 6.67 2.48 -15.96
CA GLY A 508 7.67 2.56 -17.01
C GLY A 508 7.24 1.86 -18.31
N HIS A 509 6.48 0.76 -18.22
CA HIS A 509 5.95 0.04 -19.38
C HIS A 509 4.68 0.68 -19.93
N LEU A 510 3.79 1.09 -19.03
CA LEU A 510 2.40 1.36 -19.39
C LEU A 510 2.05 2.86 -19.40
N GLY A 511 2.93 3.71 -18.87
CA GLY A 511 2.49 5.01 -18.35
C GLY A 511 1.57 4.83 -17.13
N HIS A 512 0.95 5.92 -16.70
CA HIS A 512 0.05 5.95 -15.55
C HIS A 512 -1.41 5.94 -16.00
N LEU A 513 -2.03 4.76 -15.91
CA LEU A 513 -3.43 4.53 -16.32
C LEU A 513 -4.49 5.10 -15.34
N GLN A 514 -4.10 6.04 -14.48
CA GLN A 514 -5.02 6.78 -13.60
C GLN A 514 -5.92 5.83 -12.77
N GLY A 515 -7.25 5.95 -12.84
CA GLY A 515 -8.20 5.10 -12.11
C GLY A 515 -8.12 3.61 -12.47
N ALA A 516 -7.56 3.26 -13.62
CA ALA A 516 -7.35 1.87 -14.04
C ALA A 516 -6.04 1.25 -13.53
N ALA A 517 -5.07 2.07 -13.09
CA ALA A 517 -3.73 1.62 -12.73
C ALA A 517 -3.76 0.51 -11.68
N GLY A 518 -4.48 0.73 -10.57
CA GLY A 518 -4.61 -0.26 -9.50
C GLY A 518 -5.25 -1.59 -9.94
N GLY A 519 -6.10 -1.60 -10.96
CA GLY A 519 -6.66 -2.83 -11.53
C GLY A 519 -5.65 -3.62 -12.36
N VAL A 520 -4.92 -2.94 -13.25
CA VAL A 520 -3.87 -3.55 -14.09
C VAL A 520 -2.68 -4.02 -13.25
N GLU A 521 -2.27 -3.22 -12.27
CA GLU A 521 -1.17 -3.54 -11.35
C GLU A 521 -1.54 -4.70 -10.42
N ALA A 522 -2.81 -4.84 -10.03
CA ALA A 522 -3.28 -6.02 -9.32
C ALA A 522 -3.20 -7.28 -10.21
N VAL A 523 -3.64 -7.23 -11.48
CA VAL A 523 -3.50 -8.34 -12.44
C VAL A 523 -2.03 -8.76 -12.58
N ALA A 524 -1.13 -7.81 -12.78
CA ALA A 524 0.30 -8.09 -12.89
C ALA A 524 0.92 -8.66 -11.59
N THR A 525 0.42 -8.23 -10.43
CA THR A 525 0.85 -8.77 -9.13
C THR A 525 0.38 -10.21 -8.93
N VAL A 526 -0.86 -10.53 -9.34
CA VAL A 526 -1.35 -11.92 -9.34
C VAL A 526 -0.48 -12.80 -10.26
N LEU A 527 -0.16 -12.33 -11.47
CA LEU A 527 0.70 -13.05 -12.40
C LEU A 527 2.13 -13.24 -11.85
N THR A 528 2.66 -12.23 -11.15
CA THR A 528 3.96 -12.30 -10.48
C THR A 528 3.99 -13.43 -9.46
N LEU A 529 2.95 -13.53 -8.61
CA LEU A 529 2.80 -14.62 -7.64
C LEU A 529 2.61 -15.98 -8.34
N HIS A 530 1.79 -16.03 -9.38
CA HIS A 530 1.47 -17.26 -10.12
C HIS A 530 2.68 -17.85 -10.84
N HIS A 531 3.47 -17.01 -11.52
CA HIS A 531 4.64 -17.44 -12.28
C HIS A 531 5.93 -17.49 -11.45
N GLY A 532 5.94 -16.94 -10.23
CA GLY A 532 7.14 -16.89 -9.40
C GLY A 532 8.21 -15.96 -9.97
N LEU A 533 7.82 -14.91 -10.69
CA LEU A 533 8.69 -14.06 -11.47
C LEU A 533 8.26 -12.59 -11.37
N ILE A 534 9.17 -11.70 -11.04
CA ILE A 534 8.94 -10.26 -10.90
C ILE A 534 9.37 -9.59 -12.21
N PRO A 535 8.51 -8.81 -12.89
CA PRO A 535 8.91 -8.05 -14.07
C PRO A 535 9.87 -6.90 -13.70
N PRO A 536 10.77 -6.51 -14.62
CA PRO A 536 11.67 -5.40 -14.39
C PRO A 536 10.93 -4.06 -14.36
N THR A 537 11.46 -3.09 -13.62
CA THR A 537 11.20 -1.67 -13.78
C THR A 537 12.04 -1.15 -14.94
N ILE A 538 11.41 -0.76 -16.04
CA ILE A 538 12.10 -0.13 -17.17
C ILE A 538 12.18 1.40 -17.02
N GLY A 539 13.19 2.02 -17.62
CA GLY A 539 13.44 3.46 -17.50
C GLY A 539 14.27 3.85 -16.26
N CYS A 540 14.65 2.89 -15.42
CA CYS A 540 15.48 3.10 -14.22
C CYS A 540 16.86 2.43 -14.40
N ASP A 541 17.63 2.91 -15.38
CA ASP A 541 19.00 2.42 -15.62
C ASP A 541 19.99 2.94 -14.56
N ASP A 542 19.74 4.17 -14.09
CA ASP A 542 20.45 4.86 -13.01
C ASP A 542 19.43 5.18 -11.89
N GLN A 543 19.41 4.34 -10.85
CA GLN A 543 18.53 4.52 -9.70
C GLN A 543 19.01 5.70 -8.86
N ASP A 544 18.09 6.54 -8.41
CA ASP A 544 18.38 7.65 -7.51
C ASP A 544 18.96 7.13 -6.17
N ASP A 545 20.10 7.67 -5.74
CA ASP A 545 20.76 7.33 -4.47
C ASP A 545 19.86 7.55 -3.25
N ALA A 546 18.86 8.44 -3.34
CA ALA A 546 17.87 8.65 -2.29
C ALA A 546 16.82 7.52 -2.19
N ILE A 547 16.73 6.65 -3.20
CA ILE A 547 15.83 5.50 -3.23
C ILE A 547 16.58 4.28 -2.69
N ASP A 548 16.52 4.08 -1.37
CA ASP A 548 17.16 2.95 -0.67
C ASP A 548 16.28 1.68 -0.66
N LEU A 549 15.98 1.18 -1.88
CA LEU A 549 15.16 0.01 -2.14
C LEU A 549 15.82 -0.96 -3.14
N ASP A 550 15.51 -2.25 -3.01
CA ASP A 550 15.88 -3.29 -3.98
C ASP A 550 14.92 -3.30 -5.19
N VAL A 551 15.10 -2.32 -6.09
CA VAL A 551 14.31 -2.21 -7.33
C VAL A 551 14.78 -3.26 -8.35
N VAL A 552 13.85 -4.07 -8.86
CA VAL A 552 14.12 -5.01 -9.96
C VAL A 552 14.33 -4.20 -11.22
N THR A 553 15.55 -4.14 -11.74
CA THR A 553 15.89 -3.45 -13.00
C THR A 553 16.43 -4.45 -14.02
N LYS A 554 16.41 -4.06 -15.31
CA LYS A 554 16.99 -4.80 -16.47
C LYS A 554 16.30 -6.12 -16.82
N ASN A 555 16.34 -7.12 -15.95
CA ASN A 555 15.83 -8.46 -16.22
C ASN A 555 14.79 -8.88 -15.17
N PRO A 556 13.79 -9.70 -15.55
CA PRO A 556 12.89 -10.33 -14.60
C PRO A 556 13.65 -11.11 -13.52
N ARG A 557 13.19 -11.02 -12.27
CA ARG A 557 13.81 -11.68 -11.11
C ARG A 557 12.88 -12.71 -10.51
N ARG A 558 13.38 -13.89 -10.13
CA ARG A 558 12.58 -14.89 -9.41
C ARG A 558 12.08 -14.32 -8.08
N LEU A 559 10.82 -14.63 -7.74
CA LEU A 559 10.28 -14.30 -6.42
C LEU A 559 11.15 -14.97 -5.33
N PRO A 560 11.39 -14.29 -4.19
CA PRO A 560 11.97 -14.92 -3.02
C PRO A 560 11.24 -16.21 -2.65
N ALA A 561 11.99 -17.26 -2.32
CA ALA A 561 11.42 -18.56 -1.95
C ALA A 561 10.65 -18.50 -0.61
N LEU A 562 11.08 -17.61 0.27
CA LEU A 562 10.67 -17.48 1.65
C LEU A 562 9.65 -16.33 1.79
N GLY A 563 8.39 -16.70 2.07
CA GLY A 563 7.24 -15.80 2.19
C GLY A 563 6.18 -16.07 1.11
N ASP A 564 5.05 -15.39 1.18
CA ASP A 564 3.92 -15.66 0.28
C ASP A 564 3.06 -14.44 -0.07
N LEU A 565 3.36 -13.26 0.47
CA LEU A 565 2.55 -12.05 0.29
C LEU A 565 3.19 -11.09 -0.70
N ALA A 566 2.43 -10.58 -1.66
CA ALA A 566 2.81 -9.44 -2.48
C ALA A 566 1.88 -8.26 -2.22
N LEU A 567 2.44 -7.05 -2.23
CA LEU A 567 1.68 -5.81 -2.10
C LEU A 567 1.57 -5.10 -3.45
N SER A 568 0.43 -4.47 -3.72
CA SER A 568 0.22 -3.59 -4.86
C SER A 568 -0.27 -2.24 -4.34
N ASN A 569 0.53 -1.20 -4.59
CA ASN A 569 0.33 0.13 -4.04
C ASN A 569 -0.33 1.08 -5.05
N SER A 570 -1.30 1.87 -4.61
CA SER A 570 -1.87 2.96 -5.40
C SER A 570 -2.12 4.20 -4.55
N PHE A 571 -1.52 5.34 -4.93
CA PHE A 571 -1.67 6.61 -4.22
C PHE A 571 -2.25 7.67 -5.15
N GLY A 572 -3.35 8.29 -4.75
CA GLY A 572 -4.11 9.22 -5.57
C GLY A 572 -4.02 10.66 -5.07
N PHE A 573 -4.21 11.61 -5.98
CA PHE A 573 -4.46 13.01 -5.64
C PHE A 573 -5.54 13.14 -4.56
N GLY A 574 -5.42 14.18 -3.73
CA GLY A 574 -6.21 14.31 -2.50
C GLY A 574 -5.64 13.52 -1.32
N GLY A 575 -4.52 12.81 -1.51
CA GLY A 575 -3.84 12.03 -0.46
C GLY A 575 -4.53 10.70 -0.19
N HIS A 576 -5.16 10.08 -1.20
CA HIS A 576 -5.80 8.77 -1.06
C HIS A 576 -4.76 7.67 -1.16
N ASN A 577 -4.54 6.90 -0.09
CA ASN A 577 -3.60 5.78 -0.15
C ASN A 577 -4.34 4.46 -0.07
N ALA A 578 -4.11 3.57 -1.03
CA ALA A 578 -4.66 2.22 -1.06
C ALA A 578 -3.58 1.18 -1.34
N VAL A 579 -3.60 0.09 -0.57
CA VAL A 579 -2.69 -1.04 -0.73
C VAL A 579 -3.50 -2.33 -0.77
N LEU A 580 -3.24 -3.17 -1.77
CA LEU A 580 -3.77 -4.53 -1.86
C LEU A 580 -2.70 -5.53 -1.43
N ALA A 581 -3.09 -6.53 -0.65
CA ALA A 581 -2.24 -7.65 -0.23
C ALA A 581 -2.76 -8.96 -0.84
N LEU A 582 -1.96 -9.56 -1.71
CA LEU A 582 -2.27 -10.79 -2.44
C LEU A 582 -1.36 -11.91 -1.93
N ARG A 583 -1.91 -13.07 -1.61
CA ARG A 583 -1.16 -14.20 -1.06
C ARG A 583 -1.12 -15.37 -2.04
N ARG A 584 0.08 -15.89 -2.33
CA ARG A 584 0.26 -17.11 -3.12
C ARG A 584 -0.44 -18.27 -2.44
N THR A 585 -1.31 -18.97 -3.16
CA THR A 585 -1.90 -20.24 -2.74
C THR A 585 -1.00 -21.38 -3.22
N GLY A 586 -0.67 -22.32 -2.32
CA GLY A 586 0.25 -23.43 -2.59
C GLY A 586 -0.26 -24.43 -3.62
#